data_AF-A0A241WGM8-F1
#
_entry.id   AF-A0A241WGM8-F1
#
_cell.length_a   1.000
_cell.length_b   1.000
_cell.length_c   1.000
_cell.angle_alpha   90.00
_cell.angle_beta   90.00
_cell.angle_gamma   90.00
#
_symmetry.space_group_name_H-M   'P 1'
#
loop_
_entity.id
_entity.type
_entity.pdbx_description
1 polymer ?
#
loop_
_entity_poly.entity_id
_entity_poly.type
_entity_poly.pdbx_seq_one_letter_code
_entity_poly.pdbx_strand_id
1 'polypeptide(L)'
;MSIEKFSVEKVLSVQRWTNTLFSFTMTRPAHFKFTAGQFARIGLKVGDDLVVRAYSVVSSPFDETLEFFSIVVPEGAFTSNLQHLQIGDELYLEKIPYGFLTLARYQLPLPQNLWLLATGTGLAPFISMLQDFETWSKYKNINLVYSVRTESELAYVERIAEIAESFGEGHTGFKFIPIVTRDPHAILHDRLPILIENGELEKVAGLDFNPETTHVMLCGNPQMVDDTKDALKAKGLTMNRRGEGNIAVENYW
;
A
#
# COMPACT_ATOMS: atom_id res chain seq x y z
N MET A 1 -14.45 -23.93 -2.19
CA MET A 1 -13.68 -23.34 -3.31
C MET A 1 -12.82 -24.45 -3.92
N SER A 2 -12.66 -24.53 -5.24
CA SER A 2 -11.78 -25.56 -5.85
C SER A 2 -10.31 -25.23 -5.59
N ILE A 3 -9.56 -26.17 -5.01
CA ILE A 3 -8.12 -26.07 -4.71
C ILE A 3 -7.29 -25.82 -5.98
N GLU A 4 -7.80 -26.22 -7.16
CA GLU A 4 -7.11 -26.09 -8.45
C GLU A 4 -6.82 -24.65 -8.85
N LYS A 5 -7.52 -23.67 -8.25
CA LYS A 5 -7.28 -22.24 -8.45
C LYS A 5 -6.01 -21.73 -7.78
N PHE A 6 -5.44 -22.52 -6.88
CA PHE A 6 -4.28 -22.14 -6.09
C PHE A 6 -3.03 -22.90 -6.52
N SER A 7 -1.87 -22.26 -6.42
CA SER A 7 -0.57 -22.94 -6.28
C SER A 7 -0.19 -22.99 -4.80
N VAL A 8 0.74 -23.87 -4.45
CA VAL A 8 1.30 -23.96 -3.10
C VAL A 8 2.68 -23.33 -3.12
N GLU A 9 2.86 -22.29 -2.34
CA GLU A 9 4.09 -21.51 -2.25
C GLU A 9 4.70 -21.62 -0.85
N LYS A 10 6.02 -21.52 -0.77
CA LYS A 10 6.76 -21.64 0.49
C LYS A 10 7.15 -20.30 1.02
N VAL A 11 6.98 -20.12 2.33
CA VAL A 11 7.47 -18.95 3.05
C VAL A 11 8.99 -18.97 3.09
N LEU A 12 9.60 -17.84 2.74
CA LEU A 12 11.06 -17.69 2.64
C LEU A 12 11.62 -16.84 3.79
N SER A 13 10.89 -15.83 4.24
CA SER A 13 11.26 -15.00 5.39
C SER A 13 10.02 -14.46 6.10
N VAL A 14 10.20 -14.11 7.37
CA VAL A 14 9.21 -13.41 8.19
C VAL A 14 9.92 -12.32 8.98
N GLN A 15 9.50 -11.06 8.81
CA GLN A 15 10.02 -9.90 9.53
C GLN A 15 8.92 -9.34 10.43
N ARG A 16 9.19 -9.18 11.73
CA ARG A 16 8.24 -8.59 12.68
C ARG A 16 8.61 -7.14 12.97
N TRP A 17 7.69 -6.24 12.65
CA TRP A 17 7.82 -4.80 12.91
C TRP A 17 7.35 -4.47 14.33
N THR A 18 6.22 -5.06 14.72
CA THR A 18 5.68 -4.98 16.09
C THR A 18 5.05 -6.32 16.48
N ASN A 19 4.44 -6.39 17.66
CA ASN A 19 3.66 -7.57 18.07
C ASN A 19 2.46 -7.85 17.16
N THR A 20 1.98 -6.85 16.41
CA THR A 20 0.81 -6.95 15.54
C THR A 20 1.11 -6.65 14.09
N LEU A 21 2.33 -6.24 13.71
CA LEU A 21 2.69 -5.91 12.34
C LEU A 21 3.87 -6.75 11.90
N PHE A 22 3.74 -7.42 10.77
CA PHE A 22 4.79 -8.25 10.21
C PHE A 22 4.69 -8.30 8.69
N SER A 23 5.81 -8.55 8.04
CA SER A 23 5.85 -8.92 6.64
C SER A 23 6.44 -10.31 6.45
N PHE A 24 6.15 -10.91 5.32
CA PHE A 24 6.69 -12.20 4.95
C PHE A 24 6.87 -12.28 3.45
N THR A 25 7.87 -13.05 3.04
CA THR A 25 8.11 -13.36 1.63
C THR A 25 7.75 -14.81 1.34
N MET A 26 7.34 -15.09 0.12
CA MET A 26 7.10 -16.45 -0.37
C MET A 26 7.66 -16.65 -1.78
N THR A 27 7.80 -17.92 -2.18
CA THR A 27 8.13 -18.28 -3.56
C THR A 27 7.13 -17.69 -4.54
N ARG A 28 7.62 -17.23 -5.69
CA ARG A 28 6.80 -16.73 -6.79
C ARG A 28 6.77 -17.76 -7.91
N PRO A 29 5.59 -18.30 -8.27
CA PRO A 29 5.53 -19.20 -9.40
C PRO A 29 5.62 -18.39 -10.71
N ALA A 30 6.31 -18.94 -11.72
CA ALA A 30 6.64 -18.23 -12.97
C ALA A 30 5.43 -17.66 -13.74
N HIS A 31 4.23 -18.21 -13.53
CA HIS A 31 3.00 -17.75 -14.16
C HIS A 31 2.36 -16.55 -13.45
N PHE A 32 2.75 -16.25 -12.21
CA PHE A 32 2.16 -15.16 -11.44
C PHE A 32 2.77 -13.81 -11.83
N LYS A 33 2.10 -13.15 -12.77
CA LYS A 33 2.43 -11.81 -13.27
C LYS A 33 1.38 -10.82 -12.76
N PHE A 34 1.82 -9.72 -12.18
CA PHE A 34 0.96 -8.68 -11.62
C PHE A 34 1.48 -7.29 -12.00
N THR A 35 0.64 -6.27 -11.85
CA THR A 35 1.01 -4.85 -11.99
C THR A 35 1.20 -4.25 -10.60
N ALA A 36 2.18 -3.35 -10.43
CA ALA A 36 2.42 -2.70 -9.16
C ALA A 36 1.14 -2.04 -8.61
N GLY A 37 0.87 -2.29 -7.33
CA GLY A 37 -0.37 -1.88 -6.66
C GLY A 37 -1.50 -2.89 -6.65
N GLN A 38 -1.39 -4.01 -7.37
CA GLN A 38 -2.34 -5.12 -7.30
C GLN A 38 -2.19 -5.94 -6.01
N PHE A 39 -3.21 -6.73 -5.72
CA PHE A 39 -3.24 -7.68 -4.60
C PHE A 39 -3.37 -9.12 -5.06
N ALA A 40 -2.89 -10.03 -4.22
CA ALA A 40 -3.07 -11.47 -4.38
C ALA A 40 -4.04 -12.00 -3.32
N ARG A 41 -4.63 -13.17 -3.58
CA ARG A 41 -5.39 -13.91 -2.58
C ARG A 41 -4.54 -15.04 -2.03
N ILE A 42 -4.30 -14.97 -0.72
CA ILE A 42 -3.48 -15.94 0.02
C ILE A 42 -4.41 -16.77 0.90
N GLY A 43 -4.26 -18.08 0.82
CA GLY A 43 -4.99 -19.07 1.58
C GLY A 43 -4.11 -19.76 2.60
N LEU A 44 -4.70 -20.08 3.75
CA LEU A 44 -4.10 -20.86 4.82
C LEU A 44 -5.11 -21.91 5.27
N LYS A 45 -4.64 -23.15 5.45
CA LYS A 45 -5.48 -24.22 5.99
C LYS A 45 -5.66 -24.04 7.50
N VAL A 46 -6.90 -24.03 7.95
CA VAL A 46 -7.28 -23.97 9.37
C VAL A 46 -8.25 -25.12 9.62
N GLY A 47 -7.73 -26.23 10.17
CA GLY A 47 -8.45 -27.49 10.19
C GLY A 47 -8.69 -28.02 8.76
N ASP A 48 -9.93 -28.34 8.43
CA ASP A 48 -10.32 -28.80 7.09
C ASP A 48 -10.63 -27.67 6.11
N ASP A 49 -10.73 -26.43 6.60
CA ASP A 49 -11.10 -25.27 5.80
C ASP A 49 -9.89 -24.52 5.24
N LEU A 50 -10.01 -24.08 3.98
CA LEU A 50 -9.08 -23.12 3.38
C LEU A 50 -9.62 -21.71 3.59
N VAL A 51 -9.05 -20.99 4.55
CA VAL A 51 -9.38 -19.58 4.79
C VAL A 51 -8.56 -18.73 3.82
N VAL A 52 -9.18 -17.80 3.10
CA VAL A 52 -8.51 -16.97 2.08
C VAL A 52 -8.69 -15.50 2.38
N ARG A 53 -7.63 -14.69 2.20
CA ARG A 53 -7.64 -13.24 2.37
C ARG A 53 -6.87 -12.54 1.24
N ALA A 54 -7.27 -11.31 0.96
CA ALA A 54 -6.59 -10.45 0.01
C ALA A 54 -5.40 -9.75 0.70
N TYR A 55 -4.25 -9.71 0.03
CA TYR A 55 -3.06 -8.97 0.45
C TYR A 55 -2.47 -8.25 -0.75
N SER A 56 -2.34 -6.93 -0.66
CA SER A 56 -1.60 -6.15 -1.64
C SER A 56 -0.15 -6.63 -1.68
N VAL A 57 0.39 -6.80 -2.88
CA VAL A 57 1.78 -7.24 -3.04
C VAL A 57 2.69 -6.06 -2.72
N VAL A 58 3.69 -6.28 -1.88
CA VAL A 58 4.69 -5.28 -1.47
C VAL A 58 5.87 -5.26 -2.44
N SER A 59 6.30 -6.43 -2.91
CA SER A 59 7.48 -6.56 -3.78
C SER A 59 7.25 -5.98 -5.18
N SER A 60 8.34 -5.77 -5.91
CA SER A 60 8.28 -5.31 -7.30
C SER A 60 7.61 -6.36 -8.19
N PRO A 61 6.87 -5.95 -9.24
CA PRO A 61 6.45 -6.85 -10.32
C PRO A 61 7.58 -7.64 -10.98
N PHE A 62 8.82 -7.19 -10.82
CA PHE A 62 10.02 -7.79 -11.40
C PHE A 62 10.81 -8.70 -10.43
N ASP A 63 10.44 -8.73 -9.14
CA ASP A 63 11.15 -9.54 -8.15
C ASP A 63 10.86 -11.04 -8.29
N GLU A 64 11.82 -11.89 -7.96
CA GLU A 64 11.67 -13.35 -7.99
C GLU A 64 10.86 -13.90 -6.80
N THR A 65 10.48 -13.05 -5.84
CA THR A 65 9.69 -13.43 -4.65
C THR A 65 8.50 -12.50 -4.48
N LEU A 66 7.48 -12.99 -3.78
CA LEU A 66 6.31 -12.19 -3.41
C LEU A 66 6.44 -11.79 -1.94
N GLU A 67 6.40 -10.49 -1.66
CA GLU A 67 6.35 -9.96 -0.30
C GLU A 67 4.94 -9.44 0.03
N PHE A 68 4.49 -9.68 1.26
CA PHE A 68 3.22 -9.20 1.78
C PHE A 68 3.38 -8.57 3.15
N PHE A 69 2.60 -7.52 3.42
CA PHE A 69 2.58 -6.81 4.70
C PHE A 69 1.23 -7.02 5.39
N SER A 70 1.27 -7.52 6.62
CA SER A 70 0.10 -7.98 7.35
C SER A 70 0.01 -7.40 8.75
N ILE A 71 -1.23 -7.29 9.23
CA ILE A 71 -1.56 -6.90 10.59
C ILE A 71 -2.29 -8.07 11.27
N VAL A 72 -1.91 -8.35 12.51
CA VAL A 72 -2.61 -9.30 13.38
C VAL A 72 -3.89 -8.63 13.86
N VAL A 73 -5.02 -9.21 13.49
CA VAL A 73 -6.34 -8.79 13.99
C VAL A 73 -6.69 -9.74 15.13
N PRO A 74 -6.91 -9.24 16.36
CA PRO A 74 -7.39 -10.08 17.46
C PRO A 74 -8.63 -10.86 17.05
N GLU A 75 -8.67 -12.16 17.35
CA GLU A 75 -9.75 -13.10 16.99
C GLU A 75 -9.95 -13.35 15.48
N GLY A 76 -9.09 -12.80 14.61
CA GLY A 76 -9.14 -13.06 13.19
C GLY A 76 -8.59 -14.45 12.83
N ALA A 77 -9.47 -15.39 12.44
CA ALA A 77 -9.10 -16.79 12.14
C ALA A 77 -7.93 -16.98 11.14
N PHE A 78 -7.71 -16.01 10.24
CA PHE A 78 -6.59 -16.06 9.30
C PHE A 78 -5.31 -15.47 9.91
N THR A 79 -5.38 -14.25 10.44
CA THR A 79 -4.19 -13.52 10.90
C THR A 79 -3.66 -14.03 12.23
N SER A 80 -4.51 -14.66 13.05
CA SER A 80 -4.07 -15.35 14.28
C SER A 80 -3.20 -16.57 13.99
N ASN A 81 -3.39 -17.23 12.85
CA ASN A 81 -2.56 -18.34 12.41
C ASN A 81 -1.36 -17.84 11.58
N LEU A 82 -1.57 -16.84 10.73
CA LEU A 82 -0.52 -16.22 9.93
C LEU A 82 0.55 -15.52 10.80
N GLN A 83 0.22 -15.06 12.00
CA GLN A 83 1.23 -14.50 12.90
C GLN A 83 2.24 -15.55 13.37
N HIS A 84 1.95 -16.85 13.27
CA HIS A 84 2.84 -17.94 13.69
C HIS A 84 3.62 -18.55 12.53
N LEU A 85 3.49 -17.95 11.34
CA LEU A 85 4.15 -18.40 10.12
C LEU A 85 5.67 -18.52 10.33
N GLN A 86 6.23 -19.63 9.84
CA GLN A 86 7.65 -19.94 9.87
C GLN A 86 8.20 -20.13 8.46
N ILE A 87 9.51 -20.01 8.32
CA ILE A 87 10.20 -20.31 7.07
C ILE A 87 9.93 -21.76 6.70
N GLY A 88 9.55 -22.01 5.45
CA GLY A 88 9.21 -23.33 4.93
C GLY A 88 7.73 -23.68 5.01
N ASP A 89 6.90 -22.92 5.74
CA ASP A 89 5.45 -23.12 5.77
C ASP A 89 4.85 -22.97 4.37
N GLU A 90 3.77 -23.71 4.12
CA GLU A 90 3.05 -23.69 2.85
C GLU A 90 1.85 -22.75 2.92
N LEU A 91 1.76 -21.87 1.92
CA LEU A 91 0.63 -20.97 1.70
C LEU A 91 0.03 -21.23 0.33
N TYR A 92 -1.29 -21.07 0.22
CA TYR A 92 -2.00 -21.21 -1.04
C TYR A 92 -2.06 -19.85 -1.73
N LEU A 93 -1.54 -19.74 -2.95
CA LEU A 93 -1.60 -18.51 -3.74
C LEU A 93 -2.62 -18.69 -4.88
N GLU A 94 -3.65 -17.85 -4.94
CA GLU A 94 -4.56 -17.86 -6.10
C GLU A 94 -3.77 -17.46 -7.36
N LYS A 95 -3.90 -18.21 -8.45
CA LYS A 95 -3.03 -18.11 -9.64
C LYS A 95 -3.12 -16.78 -10.40
N ILE A 96 -4.09 -15.92 -10.07
CA ILE A 96 -4.37 -14.66 -10.75
C ILE A 96 -4.35 -13.52 -9.71
N PRO A 97 -3.67 -12.40 -9.98
CA PRO A 97 -3.76 -11.21 -9.14
C PRO A 97 -5.06 -10.44 -9.40
N TYR A 98 -5.39 -9.54 -8.48
CA TYR A 98 -6.60 -8.72 -8.49
C TYR A 98 -6.27 -7.27 -8.15
N GLY A 99 -7.28 -6.42 -8.22
CA GLY A 99 -7.15 -5.01 -7.85
C GLY A 99 -6.90 -4.12 -9.05
N PHE A 100 -7.35 -2.88 -8.88
CA PHE A 100 -7.27 -1.83 -9.90
C PHE A 100 -6.56 -0.58 -9.36
N LEU A 101 -5.98 -0.62 -8.16
CA LEU A 101 -5.18 0.47 -7.63
C LEU A 101 -3.83 0.47 -8.35
N THR A 102 -3.81 0.87 -9.63
CA THR A 102 -2.64 0.90 -10.50
C THR A 102 -2.59 2.24 -11.24
N LEU A 103 -1.41 2.65 -11.72
CA LEU A 103 -1.25 3.93 -12.42
C LEU A 103 -2.06 4.00 -13.73
N ALA A 104 -2.36 2.85 -14.35
CA ALA A 104 -3.16 2.75 -15.56
C ALA A 104 -4.61 3.24 -15.39
N ARG A 105 -5.08 3.46 -14.15
CA ARG A 105 -6.39 4.09 -13.90
C ARG A 105 -6.46 5.56 -14.29
N TYR A 106 -5.33 6.23 -14.47
CA TYR A 106 -5.30 7.65 -14.75
C TYR A 106 -5.05 7.92 -16.22
N GLN A 107 -6.00 8.61 -16.84
CA GLN A 107 -5.92 9.13 -18.20
C GLN A 107 -5.98 10.66 -18.18
N LEU A 108 -6.91 11.23 -17.42
CA LEU A 108 -7.04 12.66 -17.17
C LEU A 108 -7.28 12.95 -15.68
N PRO A 109 -6.66 13.99 -15.09
CA PRO A 109 -5.66 14.86 -15.70
C PRO A 109 -4.38 14.10 -16.11
N LEU A 110 -3.48 14.75 -16.86
CA LEU A 110 -2.21 14.11 -17.20
C LEU A 110 -1.33 13.97 -15.94
N PRO A 111 -0.54 12.89 -15.81
CA PRO A 111 0.35 12.68 -14.68
C PRO A 111 1.31 13.86 -14.44
N GLN A 112 1.30 14.41 -13.23
CA GLN A 112 2.27 15.41 -12.80
C GLN A 112 2.61 15.29 -11.31
N ASN A 113 1.59 15.30 -10.44
CA ASN A 113 1.73 15.15 -9.00
C ASN A 113 1.04 13.86 -8.54
N LEU A 114 1.77 12.97 -7.87
CA LEU A 114 1.24 11.74 -7.30
C LEU A 114 1.26 11.80 -5.77
N TRP A 115 0.11 11.55 -5.16
CA TRP A 115 -0.01 11.38 -3.72
C TRP A 115 -0.41 9.94 -3.41
N LEU A 116 0.44 9.25 -2.66
CA LEU A 116 0.23 7.88 -2.19
C LEU A 116 -0.10 7.95 -0.70
N LEU A 117 -1.39 7.86 -0.36
CA LEU A 117 -1.90 8.09 0.98
C LEU A 117 -2.24 6.75 1.66
N ALA A 118 -1.42 6.35 2.62
CA ALA A 118 -1.54 5.07 3.31
C ALA A 118 -1.82 5.22 4.81
N THR A 119 -2.62 4.29 5.35
CA THR A 119 -2.59 3.98 6.80
C THR A 119 -2.24 2.54 7.06
N GLY A 120 -1.36 2.29 8.04
CA GLY A 120 -0.95 0.94 8.45
C GLY A 120 -0.54 0.07 7.26
N THR A 121 -1.11 -1.13 7.15
CA THR A 121 -0.75 -2.05 6.07
C THR A 121 -1.16 -1.57 4.66
N GLY A 122 -1.98 -0.52 4.54
CA GLY A 122 -2.30 0.18 3.29
C GLY A 122 -1.09 0.76 2.56
N LEU A 123 0.09 0.74 3.20
CA LEU A 123 1.38 1.08 2.59
C LEU A 123 1.82 0.08 1.50
N ALA A 124 1.44 -1.18 1.61
CA ALA A 124 1.93 -2.27 0.77
C ALA A 124 1.87 -2.01 -0.76
N PRO A 125 0.72 -1.61 -1.36
CA PRO A 125 0.66 -1.39 -2.81
C PRO A 125 1.60 -0.26 -3.26
N PHE A 126 1.86 0.72 -2.39
CA PHE A 126 2.70 1.87 -2.72
C PHE A 126 4.19 1.55 -2.67
N ILE A 127 4.62 0.64 -1.80
CA ILE A 127 5.99 0.10 -1.83
C ILE A 127 6.23 -0.66 -3.15
N SER A 128 5.23 -1.40 -3.64
CA SER A 128 5.33 -2.06 -4.94
C SER A 128 5.42 -1.04 -6.08
N MET A 129 4.61 0.03 -6.05
CA MET A 129 4.66 1.10 -7.06
C MET A 129 5.99 1.85 -7.08
N LEU A 130 6.57 2.16 -5.92
CA LEU A 130 7.86 2.85 -5.86
C LEU A 130 9.01 1.95 -6.33
N GLN A 131 8.82 0.64 -6.41
CA GLN A 131 9.77 -0.31 -7.03
C GLN A 131 9.45 -0.58 -8.52
N ASP A 132 8.77 0.37 -9.18
CA ASP A 132 8.51 0.39 -10.62
C ASP A 132 8.96 1.73 -11.21
N PHE A 133 9.87 1.69 -12.20
CA PHE A 133 10.39 2.87 -12.88
C PHE A 133 9.31 3.71 -13.57
N GLU A 134 8.16 3.11 -13.91
CA GLU A 134 7.03 3.84 -14.48
C GLU A 134 6.52 4.93 -13.52
N THR A 135 6.53 4.67 -12.21
CA THR A 135 6.09 5.63 -11.19
C THR A 135 6.97 6.87 -11.18
N TRP A 136 8.29 6.68 -11.20
CA TRP A 136 9.27 7.76 -11.16
C TRP A 136 9.33 8.57 -12.47
N SER A 137 9.19 7.90 -13.61
CA SER A 137 9.25 8.56 -14.92
C SER A 137 7.99 9.35 -15.27
N LYS A 138 6.82 8.93 -14.79
CA LYS A 138 5.54 9.61 -15.10
C LYS A 138 5.26 10.85 -14.28
N TYR A 139 5.79 10.96 -13.07
CA TYR A 139 5.41 12.01 -12.13
C TYR A 139 6.59 12.89 -11.75
N LYS A 140 6.39 14.20 -11.83
CA LYS A 140 7.37 15.18 -11.40
C LYS A 140 7.50 15.23 -9.88
N ASN A 141 6.38 15.12 -9.18
CA ASN A 141 6.34 15.10 -7.71
C ASN A 141 5.64 13.83 -7.23
N ILE A 142 6.21 13.19 -6.21
CA ILE A 142 5.66 11.98 -5.60
C ILE A 142 5.72 12.14 -4.09
N ASN A 143 4.55 12.20 -3.45
CA ASN A 143 4.43 12.26 -2.00
C ASN A 143 3.90 10.92 -1.48
N LEU A 144 4.75 10.17 -0.78
CA LEU A 144 4.32 9.00 -0.01
C LEU A 144 3.98 9.45 1.41
N VAL A 145 2.69 9.44 1.75
CA VAL A 145 2.19 9.81 3.07
C VAL A 145 1.81 8.54 3.82
N TYR A 146 2.45 8.29 4.96
CA TYR A 146 2.26 7.08 5.73
C TYR A 146 1.81 7.38 7.16
N SER A 147 0.54 7.08 7.45
CA SER A 147 -0.08 7.35 8.75
C SER A 147 -0.17 6.09 9.62
N VAL A 148 0.35 6.21 10.83
CA VAL A 148 0.35 5.16 11.85
C VAL A 148 -0.08 5.70 13.21
N ARG A 149 -0.29 4.81 14.19
CA ARG A 149 -0.65 5.22 15.55
C ARG A 149 0.58 5.64 16.34
N THR A 150 1.62 4.82 16.32
CA THR A 150 2.85 5.03 17.09
C THR A 150 4.06 4.90 16.17
N GLU A 151 5.18 5.51 16.55
CA GLU A 151 6.42 5.48 15.78
C GLU A 151 6.89 4.06 15.48
N SER A 152 6.72 3.12 16.42
CA SER A 152 7.06 1.70 16.24
C SER A 152 6.31 1.01 15.09
N GLU A 153 5.18 1.56 14.64
CA GLU A 153 4.41 1.02 13.52
C GLU A 153 4.90 1.53 12.15
N LEU A 154 5.89 2.44 12.11
CA LEU A 154 6.54 2.93 10.88
C LEU A 154 7.41 1.84 10.24
N ALA A 155 6.77 0.82 9.67
CA ALA A 155 7.41 -0.21 8.88
C ALA A 155 8.01 0.35 7.58
N TYR A 156 9.06 -0.30 7.06
CA TYR A 156 9.71 0.00 5.77
C TYR A 156 10.38 1.36 5.61
N VAL A 157 10.60 2.15 6.67
CA VAL A 157 11.25 3.49 6.55
C VAL A 157 12.61 3.42 5.85
N GLU A 158 13.48 2.51 6.27
CA GLU A 158 14.79 2.30 5.64
C GLU A 158 14.64 1.84 4.19
N ARG A 159 13.74 0.90 3.92
CA ARG A 159 13.45 0.40 2.57
C ARG A 159 12.95 1.50 1.64
N ILE A 160 12.11 2.41 2.12
CA ILE A 160 11.62 3.55 1.34
C ILE A 160 12.79 4.46 0.93
N ALA A 161 13.74 4.70 1.85
CA ALA A 161 14.94 5.47 1.54
C ALA A 161 15.80 4.76 0.47
N GLU A 162 16.04 3.46 0.61
CA GLU A 162 16.78 2.66 -0.39
C GLU A 162 16.10 2.68 -1.77
N ILE A 163 14.76 2.58 -1.81
CA ILE A 163 13.99 2.62 -3.05
C ILE A 163 14.15 4.00 -3.73
N ALA A 164 14.12 5.08 -2.95
CA ALA A 164 14.32 6.43 -3.48
C ALA A 164 15.73 6.64 -4.04
N GLU A 165 16.76 6.04 -3.42
CA GLU A 165 18.14 6.11 -3.91
C GLU A 165 18.37 5.27 -5.17
N SER A 166 17.64 4.15 -5.33
CA SER A 166 17.82 3.21 -6.44
C SER A 166 16.82 3.43 -7.58
N PHE A 167 15.54 3.13 -7.37
CA PHE A 167 14.49 3.29 -8.39
C PHE A 167 14.21 4.77 -8.69
N GLY A 168 14.38 5.63 -7.68
CA GLY A 168 14.24 7.07 -7.78
C GLY A 168 15.51 7.82 -8.15
N GLU A 169 16.58 7.14 -8.59
CA GLU A 169 17.85 7.80 -8.91
C GLU A 169 17.64 8.98 -9.87
N GLY A 170 18.12 10.17 -9.48
CA GLY A 170 17.97 11.42 -10.24
C GLY A 170 16.61 12.11 -10.12
N HIS A 171 15.64 11.51 -9.42
CA HIS A 171 14.36 12.17 -9.11
C HIS A 171 14.54 13.18 -7.97
N THR A 172 13.96 14.36 -8.11
CA THR A 172 14.11 15.48 -7.15
C THR A 172 12.80 15.88 -6.47
N GLY A 173 11.69 15.27 -6.86
CA GLY A 173 10.35 15.60 -6.38
C GLY A 173 9.73 14.55 -5.47
N PHE A 174 10.50 13.57 -4.98
CA PHE A 174 10.00 12.57 -4.03
C PHE A 174 10.08 13.06 -2.59
N LYS A 175 9.00 12.86 -1.84
CA LYS A 175 8.95 13.10 -0.39
C LYS A 175 8.26 11.95 0.32
N PHE A 176 8.91 11.44 1.36
CA PHE A 176 8.30 10.57 2.35
C PHE A 176 7.82 11.41 3.54
N ILE A 177 6.53 11.28 3.89
CA ILE A 177 5.85 12.09 4.90
C ILE A 177 5.19 11.16 5.93
N PRO A 178 5.86 10.83 7.04
CA PRO A 178 5.26 10.04 8.11
C PRO A 178 4.28 10.88 8.94
N ILE A 179 3.19 10.25 9.37
CA ILE A 179 2.20 10.83 10.31
C ILE A 179 2.08 9.86 11.50
N VAL A 180 2.30 10.35 12.72
CA VAL A 180 2.22 9.54 13.94
C VAL A 180 1.12 10.08 14.85
N THR A 181 -0.05 9.45 14.80
CA THR A 181 -1.29 10.03 15.35
C THR A 181 -1.41 10.04 16.88
N ARG A 182 -0.53 9.33 17.60
CA ARG A 182 -0.51 9.27 19.07
C ARG A 182 0.76 9.82 19.68
N ASP A 183 1.59 10.50 18.90
CA ASP A 183 2.75 11.23 19.40
C ASP A 183 2.53 12.74 19.21
N PRO A 184 2.23 13.50 20.28
CA PRO A 184 2.01 14.95 20.17
C PRO A 184 3.28 15.72 19.79
N HIS A 185 4.46 15.09 19.80
CA HIS A 185 5.72 15.70 19.39
C HIS A 185 6.05 15.46 17.91
N ALA A 186 5.30 14.60 17.21
CA ALA A 186 5.49 14.39 15.78
C ALA A 186 5.09 15.63 14.97
N ILE A 187 5.80 15.88 13.87
CA ILE A 187 5.55 16.99 12.94
C ILE A 187 4.09 17.00 12.49
N LEU A 188 3.58 15.83 12.10
CA LEU A 188 2.19 15.59 11.79
C LEU A 188 1.64 14.52 12.73
N HIS A 189 0.72 14.92 13.62
CA HIS A 189 0.16 14.06 14.66
C HIS A 189 -1.37 13.98 14.66
N ASP A 190 -2.06 14.71 13.77
CA ASP A 190 -3.49 14.54 13.54
C ASP A 190 -3.79 13.42 12.54
N ARG A 191 -5.06 13.03 12.45
CA ARG A 191 -5.50 12.07 11.43
C ARG A 191 -5.41 12.68 10.04
N LEU A 192 -5.10 11.84 9.05
CA LEU A 192 -4.92 12.25 7.65
C LEU A 192 -6.04 13.17 7.08
N PRO A 193 -7.34 12.90 7.27
CA PRO A 193 -8.39 13.81 6.78
C PRO A 193 -8.28 15.22 7.38
N ILE A 194 -8.01 15.33 8.68
CA ILE A 194 -7.87 16.61 9.39
C ILE A 194 -6.68 17.40 8.84
N LEU A 195 -5.56 16.71 8.59
CA LEU A 195 -4.35 17.31 8.03
C LEU A 195 -4.53 17.79 6.59
N ILE A 196 -5.44 17.18 5.83
CA ILE A 196 -5.85 17.66 4.50
C ILE A 196 -6.74 18.88 4.66
N GLU A 197 -7.76 18.82 5.50
CA GLU A 197 -8.72 19.90 5.72
C GLU A 197 -8.05 21.19 6.19
N ASN A 198 -7.15 21.08 7.18
CA ASN A 198 -6.46 22.23 7.76
C ASN A 198 -5.26 22.72 6.92
N GLY A 199 -4.87 21.99 5.87
CA GLY A 199 -3.79 22.36 4.94
C GLY A 199 -2.36 22.08 5.44
N GLU A 200 -2.18 21.50 6.63
CA GLU A 200 -0.83 21.20 7.14
C GLU A 200 -0.13 20.12 6.30
N LEU A 201 -0.88 19.19 5.70
CA LEU A 201 -0.28 18.19 4.79
C LEU A 201 0.34 18.84 3.54
N GLU A 202 -0.38 19.75 2.89
CA GLU A 202 0.09 20.49 1.70
C GLU A 202 1.31 21.36 2.04
N LYS A 203 1.28 21.99 3.21
CA LYS A 203 2.38 22.81 3.74
C LYS A 203 3.64 22.00 4.00
N VAL A 204 3.56 20.84 4.66
CA VAL A 204 4.71 19.96 4.88
C VAL A 204 5.23 19.40 3.56
N ALA A 205 4.32 19.01 2.65
CA ALA A 205 4.69 18.56 1.32
C ALA A 205 5.26 19.68 0.43
N GLY A 206 5.01 20.95 0.75
CA GLY A 206 5.31 22.09 -0.12
C GLY A 206 4.65 21.97 -1.49
N LEU A 207 3.47 21.34 -1.55
CA LEU A 207 2.73 21.05 -2.77
C LEU A 207 1.24 21.04 -2.46
N ASP A 208 0.47 21.84 -3.18
CA ASP A 208 -0.98 21.91 -3.02
C ASP A 208 -1.68 20.82 -3.83
N PHE A 209 -2.85 20.41 -3.37
CA PHE A 209 -3.78 19.61 -4.16
C PHE A 209 -4.36 20.46 -5.29
N ASN A 210 -4.16 19.98 -6.52
CA ASN A 210 -4.61 20.69 -7.72
C ASN A 210 -5.38 19.72 -8.65
N PRO A 211 -6.70 19.93 -8.88
CA PRO A 211 -7.53 19.07 -9.72
C PRO A 211 -7.03 18.88 -11.16
N GLU A 212 -6.26 19.82 -11.69
CA GLU A 212 -5.72 19.80 -13.06
C GLU A 212 -4.45 18.93 -13.18
N THR A 213 -3.79 18.58 -12.07
CA THR A 213 -2.44 17.98 -12.08
C THR A 213 -2.20 16.87 -11.07
N THR A 214 -3.15 16.64 -10.15
CA THR A 214 -2.98 15.73 -9.01
C THR A 214 -3.69 14.42 -9.23
N HIS A 215 -2.95 13.33 -9.04
CA HIS A 215 -3.47 12.00 -8.79
C HIS A 215 -3.28 11.62 -7.34
N VAL A 216 -4.30 11.02 -6.73
CA VAL A 216 -4.30 10.58 -5.34
C VAL A 216 -4.72 9.12 -5.29
N MET A 217 -3.82 8.27 -4.82
CA MET A 217 -4.14 6.89 -4.49
C MET A 217 -4.24 6.75 -2.99
N LEU A 218 -5.32 6.14 -2.52
CA LEU A 218 -5.68 6.07 -1.11
C LEU A 218 -5.95 4.62 -0.70
N CYS A 219 -5.26 4.17 0.34
CA CYS A 219 -5.32 2.79 0.75
C CYS A 219 -5.16 2.63 2.28
N GLY A 220 -6.04 1.84 2.90
CA GLY A 220 -5.98 1.59 4.34
C GLY A 220 -7.32 1.32 5.00
N ASN A 221 -7.48 1.84 6.23
CA ASN A 221 -8.69 1.63 7.03
C ASN A 221 -9.93 2.22 6.33
N PRO A 222 -11.05 1.48 6.17
CA PRO A 222 -12.24 1.95 5.46
C PRO A 222 -12.79 3.30 5.92
N GLN A 223 -12.83 3.54 7.23
CA GLN A 223 -13.30 4.82 7.77
C GLN A 223 -12.36 5.95 7.37
N MET A 224 -11.04 5.72 7.45
CA MET A 224 -10.08 6.71 6.99
C MET A 224 -10.21 6.98 5.49
N VAL A 225 -10.44 5.93 4.69
CA VAL A 225 -10.63 6.08 3.25
C VAL A 225 -11.86 6.93 2.95
N ASP A 226 -12.98 6.69 3.63
CA ASP A 226 -14.21 7.46 3.49
C ASP A 226 -14.01 8.93 3.88
N ASP A 227 -13.48 9.19 5.07
CA ASP A 227 -13.24 10.56 5.56
C ASP A 227 -12.24 11.31 4.66
N THR A 228 -11.17 10.64 4.22
CA THR A 228 -10.14 11.26 3.38
C THR A 228 -10.67 11.57 1.99
N LYS A 229 -11.55 10.74 1.41
CA LYS A 229 -12.21 11.07 0.15
C LYS A 229 -12.99 12.37 0.26
N ASP A 230 -13.71 12.58 1.36
CA ASP A 230 -14.53 13.77 1.53
C ASP A 230 -13.67 15.02 1.76
N ALA A 231 -12.59 14.90 2.53
CA ALA A 231 -11.58 15.96 2.67
C ALA A 231 -10.94 16.35 1.32
N LEU A 232 -10.58 15.37 0.48
CA LEU A 232 -10.02 15.63 -0.85
C LEU A 232 -11.04 16.26 -1.81
N LYS A 233 -12.32 15.85 -1.76
CA LYS A 233 -13.38 16.49 -2.55
C LYS A 233 -13.59 17.95 -2.12
N ALA A 234 -13.45 18.26 -0.84
CA ALA A 234 -13.50 19.63 -0.35
C ALA A 234 -12.35 20.50 -0.91
N LYS A 235 -11.25 19.88 -1.34
CA LYS A 235 -10.15 20.51 -2.10
C LYS A 235 -10.39 20.55 -3.61
N GLY A 236 -11.57 20.15 -4.08
CA GLY A 236 -11.97 20.18 -5.50
C GLY A 236 -11.59 18.94 -6.30
N LEU A 237 -10.99 17.91 -5.68
CA LEU A 237 -10.62 16.69 -6.38
C LEU A 237 -11.84 15.80 -6.63
N THR A 238 -11.81 15.05 -7.72
CA THR A 238 -12.92 14.17 -8.12
C THR A 238 -12.55 12.69 -8.04
N MET A 239 -13.55 11.84 -7.81
CA MET A 239 -13.35 10.39 -7.88
C MET A 239 -13.01 9.98 -9.30
N ASN A 240 -11.92 9.23 -9.47
CA ASN A 240 -11.56 8.68 -10.77
C ASN A 240 -12.65 7.69 -11.24
N ARG A 241 -13.22 7.93 -12.42
CA ARG A 241 -14.18 7.06 -13.08
C ARG A 241 -13.75 6.86 -14.53
N ARG A 242 -13.51 5.60 -14.91
CA ARG A 242 -13.16 5.20 -16.29
C ARG A 242 -11.95 5.96 -16.88
N GLY A 243 -10.94 6.29 -16.07
CA GLY A 243 -9.76 7.02 -16.54
C GLY A 243 -9.72 8.49 -16.11
N GLU A 244 -10.86 9.09 -15.82
CA GLU A 244 -10.97 10.53 -15.58
C GLU A 244 -11.25 10.84 -14.11
N GLY A 245 -10.47 11.74 -13.53
CA GLY A 245 -10.57 12.19 -12.15
C GLY A 245 -9.36 11.82 -11.31
N ASN A 246 -9.28 12.41 -10.13
CA ASN A 246 -8.06 12.50 -9.33
C ASN A 246 -7.88 11.36 -8.34
N ILE A 247 -8.96 10.82 -7.78
CA ILE A 247 -8.91 9.94 -6.60
C ILE A 247 -9.20 8.48 -6.98
N ALA A 248 -8.24 7.58 -6.74
CA ALA A 248 -8.42 6.14 -6.79
C ALA A 248 -8.26 5.55 -5.38
N VAL A 249 -9.13 4.59 -5.02
CA VAL A 249 -9.17 4.01 -3.68
C VAL A 249 -9.20 2.49 -3.73
N GLU A 250 -8.61 1.86 -2.72
CA GLU A 250 -8.77 0.44 -2.42
C GLU A 250 -8.93 0.27 -0.90
N ASN A 251 -10.02 -0.38 -0.48
CA ASN A 251 -10.30 -0.67 0.92
C ASN A 251 -9.70 -2.03 1.31
N TYR A 252 -9.11 -2.14 2.50
CA TYR A 252 -8.46 -3.38 2.96
C TYR A 252 -9.41 -4.42 3.58
N TRP A 253 -10.56 -4.02 4.12
CA TRP A 253 -11.59 -4.92 4.66
C TRP A 253 -12.97 -4.26 4.72
#